data_AF-A0A7C6HUE7-F1
#
_entry.id   AF-A0A7C6HUE7-F1
#
_cell.length_a   1.000
_cell.length_b   1.000
_cell.length_c   1.000
_cell.angle_alpha   90.00
_cell.angle_beta   90.00
_cell.angle_gamma   90.00
#
_symmetry.space_group_name_H-M   'P 1'
#
loop_
_entity.id
_entity.type
_entity.pdbx_description
1 polymer ?
#
loop_
_entity_poly.entity_id
_entity_poly.type
_entity_poly.pdbx_seq_one_letter_code
_entity_poly.pdbx_strand_id
1 'polypeptide(L)'
;MNKTVAKAKFVSYLKEHGIKYSERLRDGDACILMVFNGYKSCPNEALEASIYFFETCMEARVYYTETASSWIDKAENLADLYRLLNFINACVWPCAQDGIGGELYYPHHLHTPRFYITEDGGNDLTSTTVIDYDYYEVAPLETEDFITAALPELMDKLSIPFFFLLLNRMTVDQAIHYIKSEILEEL
;
A
#
# COMPACT_ATOMS: atom_id res chain seq x y z
N MET A 1 -22.06 4.21 -7.16
CA MET A 1 -21.23 4.91 -8.18
C MET A 1 -20.75 3.93 -9.28
N ASN A 2 -20.38 4.38 -10.50
CA ASN A 2 -19.81 3.51 -11.57
C ASN A 2 -18.32 3.80 -11.84
N LYS A 3 -17.64 2.94 -12.62
CA LYS A 3 -16.18 3.01 -12.87
C LYS A 3 -15.69 4.33 -13.47
N THR A 4 -16.45 4.91 -14.40
CA THR A 4 -16.11 6.20 -15.03
C THR A 4 -16.19 7.34 -14.02
N VAL A 5 -17.23 7.35 -13.18
CA VAL A 5 -17.41 8.35 -12.13
C VAL A 5 -16.35 8.20 -11.04
N ALA A 6 -16.06 6.96 -10.60
CA ALA A 6 -15.04 6.67 -9.59
C ALA A 6 -13.66 7.15 -10.04
N LYS A 7 -13.27 6.83 -11.27
CA LYS A 7 -12.02 7.31 -11.87
C LYS A 7 -11.97 8.83 -11.93
N ALA A 8 -13.02 9.47 -12.44
CA ALA A 8 -13.06 10.93 -12.56
C ALA A 8 -12.93 11.63 -11.20
N LYS A 9 -13.59 11.08 -10.17
CA LYS A 9 -13.51 11.57 -8.80
C LYS A 9 -12.09 11.45 -8.24
N PHE A 10 -11.48 10.27 -8.34
CA PHE A 10 -10.11 10.03 -7.86
C PHE A 10 -9.09 10.90 -8.59
N VAL A 11 -9.26 11.10 -9.91
CA VAL A 11 -8.42 12.01 -10.69
C VAL A 11 -8.56 13.47 -10.24
N SER A 12 -9.76 13.90 -9.84
CA SER A 12 -9.96 15.24 -9.27
C SER A 12 -9.14 15.40 -7.99
N TYR A 13 -9.26 14.44 -7.08
CA TYR A 13 -8.48 14.41 -5.83
C TYR A 13 -6.98 14.49 -6.09
N LEU A 14 -6.44 13.67 -7.01
CA LEU A 14 -5.01 13.68 -7.33
C LEU A 14 -4.55 15.05 -7.85
N LYS A 15 -5.36 15.72 -8.68
CA LYS A 15 -5.05 17.05 -9.20
C LYS A 15 -5.11 18.12 -8.11
N GLU A 16 -6.14 18.07 -7.26
CA GLU A 16 -6.33 19.00 -6.14
C GLU A 16 -5.16 18.95 -5.15
N HIS A 17 -4.61 17.75 -4.93
CA HIS A 17 -3.47 17.51 -4.03
C HIS A 17 -2.10 17.56 -4.73
N GLY A 18 -2.05 17.87 -6.04
CA GLY A 18 -0.80 17.95 -6.79
C GLY A 18 -0.05 16.62 -6.92
N ILE A 19 -0.72 15.49 -6.73
CA ILE A 19 -0.15 14.15 -6.82
C ILE A 19 0.02 13.80 -8.30
N LYS A 20 1.26 13.48 -8.69
CA LYS A 20 1.57 13.10 -10.07
C LYS A 20 1.07 11.69 -10.36
N TYR A 21 0.39 11.55 -11.49
CA TYR A 21 -0.10 10.26 -11.95
C TYR A 21 0.02 10.14 -13.47
N SER A 22 -0.06 8.91 -13.97
CA SER A 22 -0.19 8.61 -15.39
C SER A 22 -1.35 7.63 -15.61
N GLU A 23 -1.93 7.66 -16.80
CA GLU A 23 -2.99 6.72 -17.18
C GLU A 23 -2.44 5.71 -18.19
N ARG A 24 -2.73 4.43 -17.99
CA ARG A 24 -2.44 3.38 -18.98
C ARG A 24 -3.69 2.56 -19.27
N LEU A 25 -3.75 1.99 -20.46
CA LEU A 25 -4.74 0.97 -20.82
C LEU A 25 -4.08 -0.39 -20.63
N ARG A 26 -4.67 -1.25 -19.80
CA ARG A 26 -4.23 -2.63 -19.61
C ARG A 26 -5.46 -3.54 -19.76
N ASP A 27 -5.37 -4.50 -20.68
CA ASP A 27 -6.45 -5.46 -20.98
C ASP A 27 -7.83 -4.83 -21.30
N GLY A 28 -7.82 -3.60 -21.84
CA GLY A 28 -9.03 -2.86 -22.22
C GLY A 28 -9.58 -1.95 -21.12
N ASP A 29 -9.12 -2.08 -19.88
CA ASP A 29 -9.50 -1.21 -18.77
C ASP A 29 -8.41 -0.17 -18.47
N ALA A 30 -8.83 1.04 -18.10
CA ALA A 30 -7.91 2.12 -17.76
C ALA A 30 -7.43 1.96 -16.32
N CYS A 31 -6.11 2.00 -16.12
CA CYS A 31 -5.51 2.08 -14.79
C CYS A 31 -4.82 3.43 -14.57
N ILE A 32 -4.83 3.88 -13.31
CA ILE A 32 -4.02 5.00 -12.84
C ILE A 32 -2.75 4.42 -12.24
N LEU A 33 -1.61 5.02 -12.56
CA LEU A 33 -0.31 4.72 -11.97
C LEU A 33 0.24 5.94 -11.26
N MET A 34 0.80 5.75 -10.07
CA MET A 34 1.37 6.78 -9.22
C MET A 34 2.75 6.33 -8.74
N VAL A 35 3.63 7.30 -8.49
CA VAL A 35 4.92 7.08 -7.85
C VAL A 35 5.04 8.08 -6.71
N PHE A 36 5.17 7.57 -5.50
CA PHE A 36 5.36 8.36 -4.30
C PHE A 36 6.83 8.40 -3.93
N ASN A 37 7.43 9.59 -3.92
CA ASN A 37 8.84 9.79 -3.61
C ASN A 37 9.00 10.36 -2.19
N GLY A 38 10.17 10.18 -1.59
CA GLY A 38 10.51 10.73 -0.28
C GLY A 38 10.27 9.78 0.89
N TYR A 39 9.91 8.52 0.62
CA TYR A 39 9.78 7.46 1.61
C TYR A 39 11.16 6.87 1.92
N LYS A 40 11.87 7.51 2.85
CA LYS A 40 13.31 7.32 3.08
C LYS A 40 13.71 5.91 3.50
N SER A 41 12.79 5.15 4.07
CA SER A 41 13.05 3.77 4.50
C SER A 41 12.95 2.81 3.31
N CYS A 42 12.17 3.18 2.29
CA CYS A 42 11.97 2.39 1.08
C CYS A 42 13.23 2.30 0.18
N PRO A 43 13.42 1.16 -0.52
CA PRO A 43 14.34 1.08 -1.64
C PRO A 43 14.06 2.20 -2.66
N ASN A 44 15.11 2.86 -3.12
CA ASN A 44 15.04 4.05 -3.99
C ASN A 44 14.26 5.25 -3.41
N GLU A 45 14.00 5.25 -2.10
CA GLU A 45 13.20 6.26 -1.42
C GLU A 45 11.80 6.45 -2.04
N ALA A 46 11.24 5.37 -2.60
CA ALA A 46 10.02 5.43 -3.40
C ALA A 46 9.09 4.23 -3.19
N LEU A 47 7.81 4.48 -3.42
CA LEU A 47 6.75 3.48 -3.57
C LEU A 47 6.01 3.73 -4.87
N GLU A 48 5.50 2.66 -5.46
CA GLU A 48 4.64 2.72 -6.63
C GLU A 48 3.22 2.32 -6.25
N ALA A 49 2.23 2.85 -6.97
CA ALA A 49 0.86 2.49 -6.76
C ALA A 49 0.07 2.44 -8.06
N SER A 50 -0.96 1.61 -8.07
CA SER A 50 -1.84 1.46 -9.21
C SER A 50 -3.30 1.32 -8.77
N ILE A 51 -4.22 1.85 -9.57
CA ILE A 51 -5.66 1.67 -9.36
C ILE A 51 -6.28 1.16 -10.65
N TYR A 52 -6.86 -0.03 -10.57
CA TYR A 52 -7.66 -0.63 -11.64
C TYR A 52 -9.13 -0.37 -11.36
N PHE A 53 -9.86 0.10 -12.37
CA PHE A 53 -11.29 0.41 -12.25
C PHE A 53 -12.11 -0.65 -12.97
N PHE A 54 -12.68 -1.59 -12.21
CA PHE A 54 -13.58 -2.62 -12.72
C PHE A 54 -15.03 -2.14 -12.72
N GLU A 55 -15.95 -2.96 -13.21
CA GLU A 55 -17.37 -2.56 -13.34
C GLU A 55 -18.04 -2.18 -12.01
N THR A 56 -17.73 -2.90 -10.92
CA THR A 56 -18.39 -2.74 -9.62
C THR A 56 -17.49 -2.21 -8.50
N CYS A 57 -16.18 -2.27 -8.68
CA CYS A 57 -15.19 -1.91 -7.68
C CYS A 57 -13.91 -1.39 -8.32
N MET A 58 -13.04 -0.81 -7.51
CA MET A 58 -11.65 -0.56 -7.88
C MET A 58 -10.72 -1.45 -7.06
N GLU A 59 -9.59 -1.82 -7.65
CA GLU A 59 -8.48 -2.46 -6.94
C GLU A 59 -7.33 -1.48 -6.86
N ALA A 60 -6.99 -1.09 -5.64
CA ALA A 60 -5.86 -0.23 -5.34
C ALA A 60 -4.70 -1.08 -4.85
N ARG A 61 -3.52 -0.91 -5.46
CA ARG A 61 -2.27 -1.54 -5.06
C ARG A 61 -1.24 -0.49 -4.71
N VAL A 62 -0.47 -0.76 -3.66
CA VAL A 62 0.77 -0.04 -3.33
C VAL A 62 1.87 -1.08 -3.20
N TYR A 63 3.00 -0.88 -3.86
CA TYR A 63 4.07 -1.87 -3.95
C TYR A 63 5.43 -1.19 -3.95
N TYR A 64 6.44 -1.94 -3.50
CA TYR A 64 7.82 -1.46 -3.56
C TYR A 64 8.34 -1.50 -5.00
N THR A 65 9.38 -0.70 -5.29
CA THR A 65 9.97 -0.61 -6.62
C THR A 65 10.60 -1.92 -7.09
N GLU A 66 10.89 -2.03 -8.39
CA GLU A 66 11.58 -3.18 -9.01
C GLU A 66 12.89 -3.58 -8.28
N THR A 67 13.57 -2.63 -7.63
CA THR A 67 14.75 -2.92 -6.79
C THR A 67 14.41 -3.93 -5.68
N ALA A 68 13.27 -3.76 -5.01
CA ALA A 68 12.81 -4.67 -3.97
C ALA A 68 12.52 -6.08 -4.54
N SER A 69 11.84 -6.15 -5.67
CA SER A 69 11.56 -7.41 -6.37
C SER A 69 12.86 -8.15 -6.71
N SER A 70 13.90 -7.42 -7.15
CA SER A 70 15.22 -7.99 -7.43
C SER A 70 15.95 -8.56 -6.20
N TRP A 71 15.60 -8.12 -4.98
CA TRP A 71 16.13 -8.67 -3.74
C TRP A 71 15.37 -9.93 -3.33
N ILE A 72 14.05 -9.95 -3.56
CA ILE A 72 13.20 -11.13 -3.33
C ILE A 72 13.64 -12.28 -4.24
N ASP A 73 13.92 -12.00 -5.52
CA ASP A 73 14.42 -12.99 -6.48
C ASP A 73 15.71 -13.70 -6.04
N LYS A 74 16.52 -13.01 -5.23
CA LYS A 74 17.83 -13.48 -4.76
C LYS A 74 17.79 -14.00 -3.32
N ALA A 75 16.62 -13.96 -2.67
CA ALA A 75 16.48 -14.31 -1.27
C ALA A 75 16.62 -15.82 -1.07
N GLU A 76 17.49 -16.22 -0.15
CA GLU A 76 17.73 -17.64 0.16
C GLU A 76 16.67 -18.23 1.10
N ASN A 77 15.95 -17.39 1.86
CA ASN A 77 15.01 -17.80 2.89
C ASN A 77 13.67 -17.03 2.81
N LEU A 78 12.88 -17.32 1.77
CA LEU A 78 11.53 -16.76 1.61
C LEU A 78 10.56 -17.23 2.70
N ALA A 79 10.82 -18.36 3.38
CA ALA A 79 9.94 -18.88 4.41
C ALA A 79 9.77 -17.90 5.59
N ASP A 80 10.85 -17.23 5.99
CA ASP A 80 10.80 -16.21 7.03
C ASP A 80 10.04 -14.96 6.58
N LEU A 81 10.19 -14.55 5.32
CA LEU A 81 9.42 -13.46 4.75
C LEU A 81 7.92 -13.80 4.71
N TYR A 82 7.54 -15.02 4.31
CA TYR A 82 6.14 -15.46 4.36
C TYR A 82 5.59 -15.49 5.78
N ARG A 83 6.40 -15.91 6.77
CA ARG A 83 6.01 -15.84 8.19
C ARG A 83 5.77 -14.39 8.63
N LEU A 84 6.62 -13.46 8.23
CA LEU A 84 6.46 -12.03 8.52
C LEU A 84 5.18 -11.47 7.87
N LEU A 85 4.92 -11.81 6.60
CA LEU A 85 3.69 -11.42 5.90
C LEU A 85 2.43 -11.95 6.57
N ASN A 86 2.45 -13.20 7.06
CA ASN A 86 1.33 -13.76 7.81
C ASN A 86 1.07 -12.99 9.11
N PHE A 87 2.12 -12.58 9.83
CA PHE A 87 1.98 -11.75 11.02
C PHE A 87 1.37 -10.38 10.67
N ILE A 88 1.88 -9.71 9.63
CA ILE A 88 1.38 -8.40 9.19
C ILE A 88 -0.11 -8.48 8.82
N ASN A 89 -0.50 -9.44 8.00
CA ASN A 89 -1.91 -9.62 7.61
C ASN A 89 -2.83 -9.98 8.79
N ALA A 90 -2.30 -10.55 9.87
CA ALA A 90 -3.07 -10.92 11.06
C ALA A 90 -3.20 -9.78 12.09
N CYS A 91 -2.23 -8.86 12.14
CA CYS A 91 -2.07 -7.94 13.27
C CYS A 91 -2.02 -6.45 12.88
N VAL A 92 -1.67 -6.11 11.64
CA VAL A 92 -1.41 -4.73 11.25
C VAL A 92 -2.57 -4.18 10.42
N TRP A 93 -3.16 -3.09 10.90
CA TRP A 93 -4.29 -2.43 10.25
C TRP A 93 -3.93 -0.97 9.93
N PRO A 94 -3.95 -0.54 8.66
CA PRO A 94 -3.74 0.85 8.30
C PRO A 94 -4.82 1.74 8.93
N CYS A 95 -4.43 2.93 9.37
CA CYS A 95 -5.35 3.93 9.91
C CYS A 95 -5.26 5.19 9.06
N ALA A 96 -6.36 5.54 8.37
CA ALA A 96 -6.44 6.81 7.67
C ALA A 96 -6.75 7.92 8.67
N GLN A 97 -6.04 9.04 8.57
CA GLN A 97 -6.22 10.22 9.40
C GLN A 97 -6.07 11.48 8.53
N ASP A 98 -6.80 12.53 8.88
CA ASP A 98 -6.89 13.75 8.07
C ASP A 98 -5.65 14.67 8.13
N GLY A 99 -4.65 14.32 8.95
CA GLY A 99 -3.41 15.09 9.12
C GLY A 99 -3.58 16.43 9.85
N ILE A 100 -4.80 16.79 10.29
CA ILE A 100 -5.10 18.02 11.03
C ILE A 100 -5.80 17.76 12.37
N GLY A 101 -5.77 16.52 12.85
CA GLY A 101 -6.21 16.17 14.19
C GLY A 101 -7.71 15.83 14.30
N GLY A 102 -8.32 15.40 13.20
CA GLY A 102 -9.72 14.97 13.17
C GLY A 102 -10.74 16.08 12.90
N GLU A 103 -10.33 17.20 12.31
CA GLU A 103 -11.23 18.30 11.93
C GLU A 103 -12.02 17.99 10.64
N LEU A 104 -11.45 17.23 9.70
CA LEU A 104 -12.12 16.79 8.46
C LEU A 104 -12.87 15.47 8.67
N TYR A 105 -12.20 14.47 9.25
CA TYR A 105 -12.78 13.17 9.61
C TYR A 105 -11.96 12.50 10.71
N TYR A 106 -12.59 11.64 11.51
CA TYR A 106 -11.90 10.94 12.61
C TYR A 106 -10.98 9.82 12.09
N PRO A 107 -9.88 9.49 12.79
CA PRO A 107 -9.04 8.36 12.42
C PRO A 107 -9.81 7.04 12.32
N HIS A 108 -9.68 6.34 11.20
CA HIS A 108 -10.46 5.14 10.89
C HIS A 108 -9.64 4.03 10.21
N HIS A 109 -9.94 2.79 10.59
CA HIS A 109 -9.47 1.56 9.93
C HIS A 109 -10.47 1.10 8.87
N LEU A 110 -10.75 1.95 7.89
CA LEU A 110 -11.83 1.72 6.92
C LEU A 110 -11.54 0.56 5.97
N HIS A 111 -10.28 0.42 5.56
CA HIS A 111 -9.83 -0.50 4.52
C HIS A 111 -8.83 -1.51 5.07
N THR A 112 -8.98 -2.77 4.66
CA THR A 112 -8.13 -3.89 5.11
C THR A 112 -7.36 -4.48 3.93
N PRO A 113 -6.14 -3.99 3.65
CA PRO A 113 -5.33 -4.52 2.56
C PRO A 113 -4.81 -5.93 2.86
N ARG A 114 -4.47 -6.66 1.80
CA ARG A 114 -3.64 -7.86 1.88
C ARG A 114 -2.21 -7.56 1.46
N PHE A 115 -1.24 -8.03 2.22
CA PHE A 115 0.18 -7.95 1.92
C PHE A 115 0.69 -9.30 1.39
N TYR A 116 1.33 -9.31 0.23
CA TYR A 116 1.81 -10.54 -0.42
C TYR A 116 2.91 -10.24 -1.45
N ILE A 117 3.53 -11.30 -1.98
CA ILE A 117 4.45 -11.26 -3.12
C ILE A 117 3.66 -11.74 -4.35
N THR A 118 3.75 -11.04 -5.47
CA THR A 118 2.98 -11.41 -6.68
C THR A 118 3.43 -12.76 -7.27
N GLU A 119 2.46 -13.53 -7.76
CA GLU A 119 2.67 -14.84 -8.41
C GLU A 119 2.70 -14.75 -9.96
N ASP A 120 2.77 -13.54 -10.52
CA ASP A 120 2.79 -13.28 -11.96
C ASP A 120 4.21 -13.29 -12.56
N GLY A 121 5.19 -13.73 -11.76
CA GLY A 121 6.61 -13.74 -12.11
C GLY A 121 7.34 -12.42 -11.89
N GLY A 122 6.65 -11.37 -11.43
CA GLY A 122 7.26 -10.10 -11.03
C GLY A 122 7.87 -10.11 -9.63
N ASN A 123 7.38 -10.99 -8.74
CA ASN A 123 7.78 -11.07 -7.33
C ASN A 123 7.68 -9.72 -6.59
N ASP A 124 6.68 -8.92 -6.93
CA ASP A 124 6.48 -7.60 -6.34
C ASP A 124 5.89 -7.72 -4.93
N LEU A 125 6.58 -7.18 -3.93
CA LEU A 125 6.03 -7.07 -2.58
C LEU A 125 4.97 -5.96 -2.54
N THR A 126 3.73 -6.39 -2.40
CA THR A 126 2.53 -5.62 -2.72
C THR A 126 1.53 -5.63 -1.57
N SER A 127 0.89 -4.49 -1.37
CA SER A 127 -0.36 -4.34 -0.62
C SER A 127 -1.52 -4.09 -1.59
N THR A 128 -2.61 -4.85 -1.48
CA THR A 128 -3.80 -4.70 -2.34
C THR A 128 -5.08 -4.60 -1.53
N THR A 129 -5.95 -3.66 -1.93
CA THR A 129 -7.31 -3.50 -1.42
C THR A 129 -8.31 -3.44 -2.57
N VAL A 130 -9.39 -4.21 -2.47
CA VAL A 130 -10.55 -4.09 -3.37
C VAL A 130 -11.61 -3.24 -2.66
N ILE A 131 -12.08 -2.20 -3.35
CA ILE A 131 -12.94 -1.17 -2.78
C ILE A 131 -14.18 -1.04 -3.67
N ASP A 132 -15.34 -1.45 -3.16
CA ASP A 132 -16.59 -1.29 -3.90
C ASP A 132 -16.96 0.19 -4.02
N TYR A 133 -17.56 0.55 -5.15
CA TYR A 133 -17.93 1.93 -5.40
C TYR A 133 -18.99 2.47 -4.44
N ASP A 134 -19.80 1.61 -3.86
CA ASP A 134 -20.78 2.01 -2.84
C ASP A 134 -20.08 2.45 -1.55
N TYR A 135 -19.00 1.78 -1.14
CA TYR A 135 -18.19 2.22 0.00
C TYR A 135 -17.42 3.51 -0.31
N TYR A 136 -16.85 3.60 -1.51
CA TYR A 136 -16.16 4.82 -1.93
C TYR A 136 -17.08 6.04 -2.05
N GLU A 137 -18.36 5.83 -2.34
CA GLU A 137 -19.36 6.90 -2.35
C GLU A 137 -19.65 7.44 -0.94
N VAL A 138 -19.60 6.57 0.08
CA VAL A 138 -19.85 6.93 1.49
C VAL A 138 -18.68 7.69 2.11
N ALA A 139 -17.44 7.24 1.88
CA ALA A 139 -16.24 7.79 2.52
C ALA A 139 -15.14 8.05 1.48
N PRO A 140 -15.31 9.04 0.59
CA PRO A 140 -14.41 9.25 -0.54
C PRO A 140 -13.04 9.75 -0.11
N LEU A 141 -13.00 10.79 0.73
CA LEU A 141 -11.75 11.42 1.13
C LEU A 141 -10.90 10.45 1.96
N GLU A 142 -11.53 9.73 2.88
CA GLU A 142 -10.88 8.71 3.70
C GLU A 142 -10.32 7.56 2.85
N THR A 143 -11.01 7.23 1.76
CA THR A 143 -10.54 6.22 0.79
C THR A 143 -9.37 6.73 -0.04
N GLU A 144 -9.44 7.98 -0.49
CA GLU A 144 -8.38 8.63 -1.25
C GLU A 144 -7.11 8.76 -0.39
N ASP A 145 -7.22 9.30 0.81
CA ASP A 145 -6.14 9.43 1.78
C ASP A 145 -5.59 8.07 2.24
N PHE A 146 -6.44 7.05 2.37
CA PHE A 146 -5.98 5.70 2.63
C PHE A 146 -5.00 5.22 1.55
N ILE A 147 -5.33 5.41 0.27
CA ILE A 147 -4.52 4.95 -0.86
C ILE A 147 -3.25 5.79 -1.03
N THR A 148 -3.33 7.10 -0.84
CA THR A 148 -2.25 8.04 -1.21
C THR A 148 -1.36 8.46 -0.06
N ALA A 149 -1.81 8.31 1.19
CA ALA A 149 -1.07 8.73 2.38
C ALA A 149 -0.92 7.58 3.39
N ALA A 150 -2.02 7.06 3.94
CA ALA A 150 -1.95 6.16 5.08
C ALA A 150 -1.28 4.81 4.76
N LEU A 151 -1.66 4.19 3.64
CA LEU A 151 -1.06 2.92 3.23
C LEU A 151 0.41 3.09 2.78
N PRO A 152 0.77 4.09 1.96
CA PRO A 152 2.17 4.39 1.68
C PRO A 152 3.03 4.67 2.93
N GLU A 153 2.53 5.42 3.91
CA GLU A 153 3.24 5.65 5.18
C GLU A 153 3.48 4.35 5.95
N LEU A 154 2.46 3.49 6.03
CA LEU A 154 2.60 2.18 6.65
C LEU A 154 3.64 1.32 5.91
N MET A 155 3.66 1.36 4.58
CA MET A 155 4.64 0.62 3.79
C MET A 155 6.07 1.16 3.96
N ASP A 156 6.26 2.48 4.16
CA ASP A 156 7.57 3.01 4.53
C ASP A 156 8.04 2.47 5.88
N LYS A 157 7.16 2.47 6.89
CA LYS A 157 7.46 1.89 8.22
C LYS A 157 7.79 0.39 8.15
N LEU A 158 7.06 -0.37 7.33
CA LEU A 158 7.30 -1.80 7.13
C LEU A 158 8.55 -2.10 6.29
N SER A 159 9.14 -1.09 5.64
CA SER A 159 10.31 -1.27 4.78
C SER A 159 11.51 -1.84 5.53
N ILE A 160 11.76 -1.33 6.75
CA ILE A 160 12.85 -1.80 7.61
C ILE A 160 12.69 -3.30 7.92
N PRO A 161 11.59 -3.78 8.54
CA PRO A 161 11.45 -5.19 8.87
C PRO A 161 11.45 -6.09 7.63
N PHE A 162 10.90 -5.67 6.49
CA PHE A 162 10.95 -6.46 5.27
C PHE A 162 12.37 -6.61 4.72
N PHE A 163 13.06 -5.49 4.48
CA PHE A 163 14.32 -5.54 3.76
C PHE A 163 15.51 -5.90 4.64
N PHE A 164 15.47 -5.59 5.94
CA PHE A 164 16.49 -6.10 6.85
C PHE A 164 16.36 -7.61 7.02
N LEU A 165 15.14 -8.16 7.01
CA LEU A 165 14.95 -9.60 7.00
C LEU A 165 15.49 -10.22 5.70
N LEU A 166 15.06 -9.71 4.54
CA LEU A 166 15.50 -10.19 3.22
C LEU A 166 17.02 -10.14 3.03
N LEU A 167 17.69 -9.12 3.57
CA LEU A 167 19.13 -8.94 3.48
C LEU A 167 19.91 -9.63 4.61
N ASN A 168 19.26 -10.52 5.37
CA ASN A 168 19.85 -11.23 6.52
C ASN A 168 20.49 -10.29 7.57
N ARG A 169 19.94 -9.09 7.73
CA ARG A 169 20.34 -8.09 8.73
C ARG A 169 19.57 -8.23 10.04
N MET A 170 18.41 -8.90 10.01
CA MET A 170 17.64 -9.25 11.19
C MET A 170 16.93 -10.59 11.00
N THR A 171 16.59 -11.25 12.10
CA THR A 171 15.73 -12.45 12.08
C THR A 171 14.27 -12.06 11.98
N VAL A 172 13.40 -13.01 11.60
CA VAL A 172 11.96 -12.78 11.56
C VAL A 172 11.38 -12.43 12.94
N ASP A 173 11.93 -12.97 14.03
CA ASP A 173 11.47 -12.60 15.39
C ASP A 173 11.86 -11.17 15.76
N GLN A 174 13.03 -10.70 15.32
CA GLN A 174 13.44 -9.29 15.47
C GLN A 174 12.57 -8.37 14.62
N ALA A 175 12.22 -8.77 13.40
CA ALA A 175 11.30 -8.02 12.54
C ALA A 175 9.90 -7.91 13.15
N ILE A 176 9.35 -9.01 13.70
CA ILE A 176 8.06 -9.00 14.41
C ILE A 176 8.14 -8.11 15.66
N HIS A 177 9.23 -8.20 16.43
CA HIS A 177 9.43 -7.34 17.59
C HIS A 177 9.46 -5.85 17.21
N TYR A 178 10.17 -5.50 16.13
CA TYR A 178 10.20 -4.15 15.59
C TYR A 178 8.80 -3.64 15.22
N ILE A 179 7.99 -4.45 14.53
CA ILE A 179 6.61 -4.07 14.18
C ILE A 179 5.79 -3.81 15.44
N LYS A 180 5.94 -4.65 16.47
CA LYS A 180 5.21 -4.48 17.73
C LYS A 180 5.58 -3.20 18.48
N SER A 181 6.86 -2.83 18.53
CA SER A 181 7.29 -1.62 19.24
C SER A 181 7.04 -0.35 18.42
N GLU A 182 7.44 -0.34 17.14
CA GLU A 182 7.50 0.91 16.36
C GLU A 182 6.24 1.19 15.53
N ILE A 183 5.40 0.18 15.28
CA ILE A 183 4.22 0.33 14.42
C ILE A 183 2.93 0.13 15.22
N LEU A 184 2.88 -0.91 16.06
CA LEU A 184 1.69 -1.23 16.87
C LEU A 184 1.71 -0.59 18.27
N GLU A 185 2.85 -0.04 18.70
CA GLU A 185 3.04 0.58 20.02
C GLU A 185 2.61 -0.33 21.18
N GLU A 186 2.86 -1.64 21.06
CA GLU A 186 2.49 -2.66 22.05
C GLU A 186 3.51 -2.85 23.18
N LEU A 187 4.72 -2.30 23.04
CA LEU A 187 5.90 -2.61 23.86
C LEU A 187 6.65 -1.38 24.38
#